data_AF-A0A9D9QBR0-F1
#
_entry.id   AF-A0A9D9QBR0-F1
#
_cell.length_a   1.000
_cell.length_b   1.000
_cell.length_c   1.000
_cell.angle_alpha   90.00
_cell.angle_beta   90.00
_cell.angle_gamma   90.00
#
_symmetry.space_group_name_H-M   'P 1'
#
loop_
_entity.id
_entity.type
_entity.pdbx_description
1 polymer ?
#
loop_
_entity_poly.entity_id
_entity_poly.type
_entity_poly.pdbx_seq_one_letter_code
_entity_poly.pdbx_strand_id
1 'polypeptide(L)'
;MQNLMLFSVVFVLAFVITAQFFWFLHYMSKEGNIFTVTKEGLPEQSQKINSVFAEMHLNETDRTSAQLLLEEIVMRMQEHTKQVVTARVKKFYGHASLYLSSSGEEYNPIEQNKQSQGEDHFRDLIFGANAMRLNYKRIGKRNVVIIKANN
;
A
#
# COMPACT_ATOMS: atom_id res chain seq x y z
N MET A 1 36.56 43.24 -1.71
CA MET A 1 36.22 42.13 -2.63
C MET A 1 36.21 40.73 -1.98
N GLN A 2 36.58 40.55 -0.71
CA GLN A 2 36.57 39.22 -0.05
C GLN A 2 35.18 38.72 0.38
N ASN A 3 34.26 39.62 0.74
CA ASN A 3 32.92 39.22 1.21
C ASN A 3 32.06 38.54 0.12
N LEU A 4 32.22 38.93 -1.15
CA LEU A 4 31.41 38.41 -2.25
C LEU A 4 31.65 36.90 -2.51
N MET A 5 32.90 36.45 -2.36
CA MET A 5 33.23 35.03 -2.49
C MET A 5 32.66 34.19 -1.34
N LEU A 6 32.68 34.73 -0.12
CA LEU A 6 32.13 34.04 1.05
C LEU A 6 30.62 33.77 0.90
N PHE A 7 29.86 34.75 0.39
CA PHE A 7 28.42 34.58 0.14
C PHE A 7 28.13 33.51 -0.92
N SER A 8 28.94 33.43 -1.99
CA SER A 8 28.76 32.41 -3.02
C SER A 8 28.99 30.99 -2.49
N VAL A 9 30.00 30.81 -1.63
CA VAL A 9 30.33 29.51 -1.04
C VAL A 9 29.25 29.06 -0.06
N VAL A 10 28.73 29.98 0.78
CA VAL A 10 27.63 29.68 1.70
C VAL A 10 26.35 29.31 0.95
N PHE A 11 26.05 30.00 -0.16
CA PHE A 11 24.87 29.70 -0.98
C PHE A 11 24.96 28.31 -1.65
N VAL A 12 26.12 27.96 -2.20
CA VAL A 12 26.36 26.64 -2.80
C VAL A 12 26.27 25.54 -1.74
N LEU A 13 26.85 25.73 -0.56
CA LEU A 13 26.76 24.78 0.55
C LEU A 13 25.31 24.59 1.02
N ALA A 14 24.54 25.67 1.19
CA ALA A 14 23.13 25.59 1.56
C ALA A 14 22.30 24.84 0.50
N PHE A 15 22.57 25.06 -0.78
CA PHE A 15 21.91 24.33 -1.88
C PHE A 15 22.25 22.83 -1.87
N VAL A 16 23.51 22.47 -1.65
CA VAL A 16 23.93 21.06 -1.58
C VAL A 16 23.30 20.36 -0.37
N ILE A 17 23.29 21.00 0.81
CA ILE A 17 22.68 20.45 2.02
C ILE A 17 21.17 20.26 1.83
N THR A 18 20.48 21.25 1.27
CA THR A 18 19.03 21.13 1.00
C THR A 18 18.73 20.06 -0.03
N ALA A 19 19.51 19.95 -1.12
CA ALA A 19 19.35 18.89 -2.10
C ALA A 19 19.59 17.49 -1.51
N GLN A 20 20.62 17.33 -0.66
CA GLN A 20 20.88 16.08 0.04
C GLN A 20 19.78 15.74 1.06
N PHE A 21 19.24 16.75 1.76
CA PHE A 21 18.12 16.58 2.68
C PHE A 21 16.83 16.18 1.95
N PHE A 22 16.53 16.79 0.79
CA PHE A 22 15.42 16.36 -0.06
C PHE A 22 15.62 14.95 -0.61
N TRP A 23 16.84 14.59 -1.02
CA TRP A 23 17.16 13.24 -1.46
C TRP A 23 17.03 12.22 -0.33
N PHE A 24 17.46 12.57 0.88
CA PHE A 24 17.30 11.75 2.09
C PHE A 24 15.83 11.59 2.48
N LEU A 25 15.03 12.67 2.48
CA LEU A 25 13.58 12.58 2.69
C LEU A 25 12.89 11.73 1.61
N HIS A 26 13.31 11.87 0.36
CA HIS A 26 12.83 11.03 -0.74
C HIS A 26 13.26 9.55 -0.58
N TYR A 27 14.44 9.30 -0.02
CA TYR A 27 14.96 7.97 0.26
C TYR A 27 14.26 7.33 1.48
N MET A 28 14.04 8.08 2.55
CA MET A 28 13.25 7.66 3.71
C MET A 28 11.78 7.39 3.33
N SER A 29 11.23 8.15 2.39
CA SER A 29 9.93 7.85 1.77
C SER A 29 9.94 6.54 0.95
N LYS A 30 11.11 6.02 0.55
CA LYS A 30 11.24 4.75 -0.19
C LYS A 30 11.40 3.53 0.72
N GLU A 31 11.78 3.70 1.98
CA GLU A 31 11.58 2.67 3.02
C GLU A 31 10.10 2.60 3.34
N GLY A 32 9.34 2.04 2.38
CA GLY A 32 7.89 2.06 2.39
C GLY A 32 7.34 1.40 3.65
N ASN A 33 6.14 1.82 4.02
CA ASN A 33 5.32 1.18 5.05
C ASN A 33 5.09 -0.29 4.65
N ILE A 34 6.01 -1.17 5.07
CA ILE A 34 6.04 -2.60 4.77
C ILE A 34 5.61 -3.34 6.03
N PHE A 35 4.60 -4.18 5.88
CA PHE A 35 3.97 -4.93 6.93
C PHE A 35 4.02 -6.41 6.59
N THR A 36 4.37 -7.21 7.57
CA THR A 36 4.29 -8.65 7.52
C THR A 36 2.96 -9.06 8.11
N VAL A 37 2.08 -9.64 7.30
CA VAL A 37 0.69 -9.94 7.68
C VAL A 37 0.50 -11.46 7.71
N THR A 38 0.12 -11.96 8.89
CA THR A 38 -0.37 -13.33 9.11
C THR A 38 -1.82 -13.30 9.55
N LYS A 39 -2.49 -14.46 9.62
CA LYS A 39 -3.90 -14.56 9.99
C LYS A 39 -4.14 -14.06 11.41
N GLU A 40 -3.21 -14.40 12.30
CA GLU A 40 -3.24 -14.02 13.71
C GLU A 40 -2.89 -12.53 13.90
N GLY A 41 -1.94 -12.02 13.11
CA GLY A 41 -1.52 -10.62 13.15
C GLY A 41 -2.41 -9.68 12.33
N LEU A 42 -3.41 -10.20 11.63
CA LEU A 42 -4.21 -9.43 10.68
C LEU A 42 -4.91 -8.21 11.31
N PRO A 43 -5.56 -8.31 12.49
CA PRO A 43 -6.22 -7.14 13.09
C PRO A 43 -5.24 -6.01 13.42
N GLU A 44 -4.10 -6.34 14.01
CA GLU A 44 -3.06 -5.36 14.40
C GLU A 44 -2.44 -4.70 13.16
N GLN A 45 -2.09 -5.50 12.15
CA GLN A 45 -1.47 -4.97 10.92
C GLN A 45 -2.47 -4.18 10.07
N SER A 46 -3.74 -4.62 10.02
CA SER A 46 -4.84 -3.86 9.39
C SER A 46 -5.00 -2.49 10.03
N GLN A 47 -4.94 -2.40 11.37
CA GLN A 47 -4.99 -1.12 12.08
C GLN A 47 -3.78 -0.22 11.76
N LYS A 48 -2.55 -0.76 11.73
CA LYS A 48 -1.35 -0.01 11.36
C LYS A 48 -1.42 0.53 9.92
N ILE A 49 -1.86 -0.30 8.97
CA ILE A 49 -2.06 0.09 7.58
C ILE A 49 -3.14 1.19 7.49
N ASN A 50 -4.21 1.08 8.27
CA ASN A 50 -5.27 2.09 8.30
C ASN A 50 -4.81 3.44 8.87
N SER A 51 -3.93 3.42 9.87
CA SER A 51 -3.28 4.65 10.37
C SER A 51 -2.46 5.32 9.28
N VAL A 52 -1.68 4.53 8.51
CA VAL A 52 -0.95 5.05 7.35
C VAL A 52 -1.89 5.64 6.30
N PHE A 53 -3.03 5.01 6.04
CA PHE A 53 -4.04 5.56 5.13
C PHE A 53 -4.66 6.86 5.66
N ALA A 54 -4.87 6.97 6.97
CA ALA A 54 -5.36 8.19 7.62
C ALA A 54 -4.35 9.35 7.48
N GLU A 55 -3.06 9.07 7.69
CA GLU A 55 -1.96 10.03 7.48
C GLU A 55 -1.84 10.48 6.01
N MET A 56 -2.32 9.64 5.07
CA MET A 56 -2.40 9.98 3.65
C MET A 56 -3.68 10.75 3.28
N HIS A 57 -4.52 11.11 4.26
CA HIS A 57 -5.81 11.79 4.06
C HIS A 57 -6.75 11.06 3.10
N LEU A 58 -6.71 9.73 3.10
CA LEU A 58 -7.64 8.93 2.30
C LEU A 58 -9.05 9.00 2.90
N ASN A 59 -10.06 8.98 2.03
CA ASN A 59 -11.46 8.99 2.42
C ASN A 59 -11.78 7.79 3.33
N GLU A 60 -12.58 8.01 4.38
CA GLU A 60 -12.95 6.96 5.35
C GLU A 60 -13.61 5.74 4.69
N THR A 61 -14.52 5.95 3.75
CA THR A 61 -15.16 4.85 3.01
C THR A 61 -14.14 4.04 2.22
N ASP A 62 -13.18 4.69 1.57
CA ASP A 62 -12.14 3.99 0.81
C ASP A 62 -11.15 3.27 1.72
N ARG A 63 -10.87 3.83 2.90
CA ARG A 63 -10.09 3.17 3.95
C ARG A 63 -10.77 1.90 4.44
N THR A 64 -12.05 1.96 4.77
CA THR A 64 -12.84 0.79 5.19
C THR A 64 -12.88 -0.28 4.10
N SER A 65 -13.20 0.10 2.86
CA SER A 65 -13.15 -0.83 1.73
C SER A 65 -11.76 -1.46 1.55
N ALA A 66 -10.69 -0.69 1.77
CA ALA A 66 -9.32 -1.18 1.60
C ALA A 66 -8.93 -2.15 2.72
N GLN A 67 -9.39 -1.92 3.95
CA GLN A 67 -9.21 -2.86 5.06
C GLN A 67 -9.94 -4.18 4.81
N LEU A 68 -11.21 -4.12 4.42
CA LEU A 68 -12.00 -5.32 4.10
C LEU A 68 -11.35 -6.12 2.96
N LEU A 69 -10.89 -5.42 1.93
CA LEU A 69 -10.22 -6.05 0.78
C LEU A 69 -8.86 -6.64 1.17
N LEU A 70 -8.08 -5.94 2.00
CA LEU A 70 -6.82 -6.44 2.55
C LEU A 70 -7.05 -7.74 3.33
N GLU A 71 -8.01 -7.74 4.25
CA GLU A 71 -8.33 -8.89 5.10
C GLU A 71 -8.72 -10.11 4.26
N GLU A 72 -9.61 -9.91 3.29
CA GLU A 72 -10.06 -10.98 2.42
C GLU A 72 -8.94 -11.51 1.50
N ILE A 73 -8.12 -10.62 0.92
CA ILE A 73 -6.96 -11.04 0.10
C ILE A 73 -5.98 -11.84 0.96
N VAL A 74 -5.64 -11.36 2.16
CA VAL A 74 -4.69 -12.04 3.03
C VAL A 74 -5.22 -13.42 3.42
N MET A 75 -6.47 -13.51 3.87
CA MET A 75 -7.08 -14.81 4.21
C MET A 75 -7.00 -15.81 3.05
N ARG A 76 -7.46 -15.41 1.85
CA ARG A 76 -7.42 -16.27 0.65
C ARG A 76 -5.99 -16.67 0.26
N MET A 77 -5.06 -15.71 0.30
CA MET A 77 -3.64 -15.98 -0.02
C MET A 77 -3.03 -16.97 0.97
N GLN A 78 -3.33 -16.84 2.26
CA GLN A 78 -2.80 -17.73 3.29
C GLN A 78 -3.44 -19.12 3.26
N GLU A 79 -4.73 -19.22 2.94
CA GLU A 79 -5.40 -20.50 2.74
C GLU A 79 -4.80 -21.26 1.54
N HIS A 80 -4.48 -20.53 0.46
CA HIS A 80 -3.93 -21.13 -0.77
C HIS A 80 -2.43 -21.48 -0.64
N THR A 81 -1.61 -20.56 -0.13
CA THR A 81 -0.14 -20.70 -0.14
C THR A 81 0.43 -21.18 1.18
N LYS A 82 -0.31 -21.06 2.29
CA LYS A 82 0.16 -21.24 3.69
C LYS A 82 1.36 -20.35 4.04
N GLN A 83 1.56 -19.27 3.31
CA GLN A 83 2.71 -18.40 3.46
C GLN A 83 2.35 -17.02 3.97
N VAL A 84 3.36 -16.32 4.46
CA VAL A 84 3.22 -14.98 5.00
C VAL A 84 2.98 -13.99 3.85
N VAL A 85 2.04 -13.05 4.06
CA VAL A 85 1.74 -12.01 3.08
C VAL A 85 2.48 -10.74 3.49
N THR A 86 3.25 -10.17 2.57
CA THR A 86 3.83 -8.84 2.70
C THR A 86 2.87 -7.82 2.12
N ALA A 87 2.45 -6.85 2.94
CA ALA A 87 1.70 -5.68 2.52
C ALA A 87 2.62 -4.47 2.47
N ARG A 88 2.64 -3.74 1.36
CA ARG A 88 3.45 -2.53 1.19
C ARG A 88 2.58 -1.38 0.73
N VAL A 89 2.53 -0.32 1.52
CA VAL A 89 1.85 0.93 1.14
C VAL A 89 2.85 1.89 0.52
N LYS A 90 2.54 2.40 -0.67
CA LYS A 90 3.28 3.45 -1.35
C LYS A 90 2.39 4.65 -1.60
N LYS A 91 2.90 5.85 -1.29
CA LYS A 91 2.28 7.10 -1.68
C LYS A 91 2.77 7.51 -3.06
N PHE A 92 1.84 7.85 -3.93
CA PHE A 92 2.08 8.50 -5.21
C PHE A 92 1.30 9.80 -5.26
N TYR A 93 1.62 10.68 -6.21
CA TYR A 93 0.90 11.96 -6.32
C TYR A 93 -0.59 11.70 -6.59
N GLY A 94 -1.45 12.10 -5.64
CA GLY A 94 -2.90 11.94 -5.71
C GLY A 94 -3.45 10.53 -5.44
N HIS A 95 -2.64 9.54 -5.04
CA HIS A 95 -3.14 8.21 -4.67
C HIS A 95 -2.18 7.42 -3.77
N ALA A 96 -2.72 6.48 -3.03
CA ALA A 96 -1.97 5.42 -2.36
C ALA A 96 -2.08 4.12 -3.16
N SER A 97 -1.05 3.29 -3.08
CA SER A 97 -1.06 1.93 -3.63
C SER A 97 -0.68 0.95 -2.55
N LEU A 98 -1.54 -0.02 -2.29
CA LEU A 98 -1.30 -1.15 -1.42
C LEU A 98 -0.91 -2.36 -2.28
N TYR A 99 0.33 -2.82 -2.14
CA TYR A 99 0.86 -4.00 -2.80
C TYR A 99 0.82 -5.17 -1.84
N LEU A 100 0.24 -6.28 -2.26
CA LEU A 100 0.15 -7.54 -1.52
C LEU A 100 0.90 -8.63 -2.30
N SER A 101 1.82 -9.30 -1.62
CA SER A 101 2.65 -10.37 -2.18
C SER A 101 2.91 -11.45 -1.14
N SER A 102 2.87 -12.72 -1.53
CA SER A 102 3.40 -13.85 -0.75
C SER A 102 4.42 -14.59 -1.62
N SER A 103 5.27 -15.42 -1.02
CA SER A 103 6.02 -16.38 -1.82
C SER A 103 5.02 -17.35 -2.51
N GLY A 104 5.31 -17.76 -3.74
CA GLY A 104 4.32 -18.40 -4.63
C GLY A 104 3.37 -17.44 -5.36
N GLU A 105 3.87 -16.25 -5.73
CA GLU A 105 3.19 -15.04 -6.25
C GLU A 105 2.18 -15.21 -7.44
N GLU A 106 1.82 -16.41 -7.87
CA GLU A 106 0.89 -16.64 -9.00
C GLU A 106 -0.59 -16.58 -8.61
N TYR A 107 -0.91 -16.70 -7.32
CA TYR A 107 -2.30 -16.67 -6.88
C TYR A 107 -2.93 -15.27 -6.98
N ASN A 108 -3.95 -15.17 -7.83
CA ASN A 108 -4.85 -14.03 -7.93
C ASN A 108 -6.20 -14.38 -7.29
N PRO A 109 -6.51 -13.84 -6.09
CA PRO A 109 -7.74 -14.18 -5.38
C PRO A 109 -9.02 -13.76 -6.11
N ILE A 110 -8.96 -12.78 -7.04
CA ILE A 110 -10.13 -12.29 -7.77
C ILE A 110 -10.52 -13.15 -8.97
N GLU A 111 -9.56 -13.80 -9.61
CA GLU A 111 -9.79 -14.62 -10.80
C GLU A 111 -10.25 -16.03 -10.47
N GLN A 112 -9.96 -16.52 -9.25
CA GLN A 112 -10.38 -17.85 -8.80
C GLN A 112 -11.79 -17.90 -8.21
N ASN A 113 -12.62 -16.89 -8.48
CA ASN A 113 -14.00 -16.82 -8.01
C ASN A 113 -14.90 -17.83 -8.77
N LYS A 114 -14.73 -19.12 -8.48
CA LYS A 114 -15.47 -20.22 -9.09
C LYS A 114 -16.69 -20.55 -8.23
N GLN A 115 -17.87 -20.13 -8.69
CA GLN A 115 -19.20 -20.67 -8.35
C GLN A 115 -19.36 -21.13 -6.87
N SER A 116 -19.07 -20.25 -5.92
CA SER A 116 -19.36 -20.50 -4.50
C SER A 116 -20.88 -20.41 -4.26
N GLN A 117 -21.43 -21.32 -3.46
CA GLN A 117 -22.84 -21.32 -3.05
C GLN A 117 -22.98 -20.94 -1.56
N GLY A 118 -24.08 -20.29 -1.19
CA GLY A 118 -24.37 -19.97 0.22
C GLY A 118 -23.60 -18.75 0.74
N GLU A 119 -23.07 -18.83 1.97
CA GLU A 119 -22.39 -17.72 2.65
C GLU A 119 -21.13 -17.23 1.90
N ASP A 120 -20.42 -18.16 1.26
CA ASP A 120 -19.25 -17.85 0.43
C ASP A 120 -19.63 -16.99 -0.79
N HIS A 121 -20.84 -17.13 -1.32
CA HIS A 121 -21.31 -16.30 -2.43
C HIS A 121 -21.42 -14.81 -2.04
N PHE A 122 -21.93 -14.52 -0.84
CA PHE A 122 -22.04 -13.15 -0.35
C PHE A 122 -20.66 -12.53 -0.08
N ARG A 123 -19.73 -13.31 0.48
CA ARG A 123 -18.35 -12.88 0.66
C ARG A 123 -17.68 -12.57 -0.67
N ASP A 124 -17.90 -13.40 -1.68
CA ASP A 124 -17.40 -13.19 -3.04
C ASP A 124 -17.97 -11.93 -3.70
N LEU A 125 -19.26 -11.62 -3.47
CA LEU A 125 -19.88 -10.38 -3.96
C LEU A 125 -19.28 -9.14 -3.30
N ILE A 126 -19.12 -9.14 -1.97
CA ILE A 126 -18.50 -8.04 -1.22
C ILE A 126 -17.04 -7.84 -1.66
N PHE A 127 -16.31 -8.95 -1.82
CA PHE A 127 -14.94 -8.94 -2.29
C PHE A 127 -14.82 -8.33 -3.68
N GLY A 128 -15.64 -8.80 -4.64
CA GLY A 128 -15.67 -8.26 -6.00
C GLY A 128 -16.05 -6.78 -6.05
N ALA A 129 -17.06 -6.36 -5.29
CA ALA A 129 -17.50 -4.97 -5.24
C ALA A 129 -16.41 -4.03 -4.70
N ASN A 130 -15.73 -4.41 -3.61
CA ASN A 130 -14.62 -3.63 -3.05
C ASN A 130 -13.42 -3.57 -4.00
N ALA A 131 -13.12 -4.69 -4.67
CA ALA A 131 -12.03 -4.73 -5.65
C ALA A 131 -12.29 -3.83 -6.86
N MET A 132 -13.52 -3.82 -7.38
CA MET A 132 -13.93 -2.91 -8.46
C MET A 132 -13.85 -1.44 -8.02
N ARG A 133 -14.33 -1.13 -6.81
CA ARG A 133 -14.29 0.23 -6.27
C ARG A 133 -12.86 0.76 -6.14
N LEU A 134 -11.93 -0.05 -5.62
CA LEU A 134 -10.56 0.36 -5.28
C LEU A 134 -9.53 0.07 -6.38
N ASN A 135 -9.98 -0.05 -7.62
CA ASN A 135 -9.13 -0.27 -8.80
C ASN A 135 -8.09 -1.38 -8.56
N TYR A 136 -8.56 -2.52 -8.05
CA TYR A 136 -7.75 -3.70 -7.86
C TYR A 136 -7.21 -4.18 -9.21
N LYS A 137 -5.93 -4.51 -9.25
CA LYS A 137 -5.29 -5.08 -10.43
C LYS A 137 -4.05 -5.89 -10.09
N ARG A 138 -3.57 -6.65 -11.07
CA ARG A 138 -2.29 -7.35 -11.02
C ARG A 138 -1.21 -6.50 -11.68
N ILE A 139 -0.09 -6.29 -10.98
CA ILE A 139 1.11 -5.69 -11.57
C ILE A 139 2.24 -6.70 -11.43
N GLY A 140 2.63 -7.32 -12.55
CA GLY A 140 3.49 -8.50 -12.54
C GLY A 140 2.83 -9.62 -11.74
N LYS A 141 3.52 -10.12 -10.71
CA LYS A 141 3.00 -11.16 -9.82
C LYS A 141 2.37 -10.64 -8.51
N ARG A 142 2.14 -9.32 -8.40
CA ARG A 142 1.64 -8.70 -7.16
C ARG A 142 0.17 -8.30 -7.29
N ASN A 143 -0.56 -8.49 -6.21
CA ASN A 143 -1.93 -8.00 -6.04
C ASN A 143 -1.83 -6.53 -5.63
N VAL A 144 -2.45 -5.61 -6.36
CA VAL A 144 -2.31 -4.18 -6.12
C VAL A 144 -3.67 -3.52 -6.03
N VAL A 145 -3.89 -2.78 -4.95
CA VAL A 145 -5.07 -1.95 -4.72
C VAL A 145 -4.64 -0.50 -4.85
N ILE A 146 -5.37 0.31 -5.63
CA ILE A 146 -5.07 1.73 -5.82
C ILE A 146 -6.19 2.56 -5.22
N ILE A 147 -5.86 3.28 -4.16
CA ILE A 147 -6.80 4.12 -3.43
C ILE A 147 -6.52 5.57 -3.81
N LYS A 148 -7.48 6.24 -4.42
CA LYS A 148 -7.32 7.66 -4.77
C LYS A 148 -7.27 8.49 -3.48
N ALA A 149 -6.33 9.42 -3.42
CA ALA A 149 -6.33 10.42 -2.36
C ALA A 149 -7.27 11.54 -2.80
N ASN A 150 -8.17 11.95 -1.92
CA ASN A 150 -8.89 13.20 -2.11
C ASN A 150 -7.92 14.31 -1.69
N ASN A 151 -7.29 14.93 -2.69
CA ASN A 151 -6.68 16.25 -2.50
C ASN A 151 -7.76 17.32 -2.58
#